data_AF-A0A812M063-F1
#
_entry.id   AF-A0A812M063-F1
#
_cell.length_a   1.000
_cell.length_b   1.000
_cell.length_c   1.000
_cell.angle_alpha   90.00
_cell.angle_beta   90.00
_cell.angle_gamma   90.00
#
_symmetry.space_group_name_H-M   'P 1'
#
loop_
_entity.id
_entity.type
_entity.pdbx_description
1 polymer ?
#
loop_
_entity_poly.entity_id
_entity_poly.type
_entity_poly.pdbx_seq_one_letter_code
_entity_poly.pdbx_strand_id
1 'polypeptide(L)'
;NGTYSWSTCFRSMFIHEANLTAWEDIYDSRGYSVHKGWVAGPNKVFRSVLRSFVDKAFGEYSHFYFMEFDAVPVRAEWLQQFVAEALYYPPAAIRGSRYRGDTWDNYLQKLPLELLFHINGNAIYTVGHPWTQYLLTQL
;
A
#
# COMPACT_ATOMS: atom_id res chain seq x y z
N ASN A 1 18.11 25.20 13.95
CA ASN A 1 18.14 23.80 13.50
C ASN A 1 17.61 22.90 14.60
N GLY A 2 16.30 22.74 14.67
CA GLY A 2 15.66 21.82 15.62
C GLY A 2 15.64 20.43 15.01
N THR A 3 16.36 19.48 15.60
CA THR A 3 16.15 18.06 15.34
C THR A 3 14.77 17.69 15.85
N TYR A 4 13.83 17.46 14.94
CA TYR A 4 12.50 17.02 15.31
C TYR A 4 12.58 15.65 15.99
N SER A 5 11.94 15.50 17.16
CA SER A 5 11.99 14.27 17.98
C SER A 5 11.58 12.99 17.25
N TRP A 6 10.86 13.08 16.13
CA TRP A 6 10.46 11.92 15.34
C TRP A 6 11.60 11.37 14.48
N SER A 7 12.57 12.20 14.05
CA SER A 7 13.59 11.77 13.10
C SER A 7 14.56 10.76 13.71
N THR A 8 14.70 10.75 15.03
CA THR A 8 15.48 9.75 15.78
C THR A 8 14.81 8.38 15.83
N CYS A 9 13.53 8.27 15.48
CA CYS A 9 12.81 6.99 15.43
C CYS A 9 13.15 6.18 14.16
N PHE A 10 13.78 6.80 13.17
CA PHE A 10 14.11 6.17 11.89
C PHE A 10 15.62 6.01 11.76
N ARG A 11 16.06 4.82 11.33
CA ARG A 11 17.47 4.57 10.99
C ARG A 11 17.90 5.31 9.72
N SER A 12 16.99 5.41 8.76
CA SER A 12 17.21 6.02 7.46
C SER A 12 15.88 6.52 6.89
N MET A 13 15.98 7.50 6.00
CA MET A 13 14.86 8.06 5.26
C MET A 13 15.28 8.17 3.80
N PHE A 14 14.40 7.73 2.90
CA PHE A 14 14.62 7.77 1.46
C PHE A 14 13.45 8.49 0.80
N ILE A 15 13.74 9.25 -0.25
CA ILE A 15 12.75 9.82 -1.14
C ILE A 15 12.77 8.97 -2.40
N HIS A 16 11.62 8.43 -2.78
CA HIS A 16 11.45 7.61 -3.97
C HIS A 16 10.33 8.16 -4.82
N GLU A 17 10.61 8.37 -6.10
CA GLU A 17 9.65 8.89 -7.06
C GLU A 17 9.28 7.80 -8.07
N ALA A 18 7.99 7.65 -8.35
CA ALA A 18 7.52 6.71 -9.37
C ALA A 18 7.79 7.19 -10.81
N ASN A 19 8.24 8.44 -10.98
CA ASN A 19 8.57 9.08 -12.25
C ASN A 19 7.44 8.95 -13.30
N LEU A 20 6.20 9.15 -12.85
CA LEU A 20 5.02 9.11 -13.71
C LEU A 20 4.90 10.43 -14.50
N THR A 21 4.52 10.34 -15.76
CA THR A 21 4.12 11.53 -16.52
C THR A 21 2.74 12.01 -16.08
N ALA A 22 2.39 13.27 -16.40
CA ALA A 22 1.08 13.84 -16.07
C ALA A 22 -0.11 13.04 -16.65
N TRP A 23 0.10 12.32 -17.76
CA TRP A 23 -0.92 11.45 -18.38
C TRP A 23 -1.08 10.11 -17.68
N GLU A 24 -0.11 9.74 -16.85
CA GLU A 24 -0.09 8.49 -16.11
C GLU A 24 -0.55 8.69 -14.66
N ASP A 25 -0.25 9.87 -14.10
CA ASP A 25 -0.68 10.29 -12.77
C ASP A 25 -2.13 10.82 -12.79
N ILE A 26 -3.06 9.94 -13.17
CA ILE A 26 -4.49 10.25 -13.20
C ILE A 26 -5.14 9.67 -11.95
N TYR A 27 -5.78 10.54 -11.17
CA TYR A 27 -6.71 10.16 -10.11
C TYR A 27 -7.99 11.02 -10.20
N ASP A 28 -9.11 10.37 -10.50
CA ASP A 28 -10.43 11.03 -10.53
C ASP A 28 -11.38 10.31 -9.58
N SER A 29 -11.52 10.83 -8.36
CA SER A 29 -12.40 10.24 -7.32
C SER A 29 -13.88 10.16 -7.73
N ARG A 30 -14.31 10.91 -8.75
CA ARG A 30 -15.67 10.85 -9.31
C ARG A 30 -15.77 9.91 -10.53
N GLY A 31 -14.63 9.45 -11.03
CA GLY A 31 -14.50 8.66 -12.24
C GLY A 31 -14.94 7.21 -12.12
N TYR A 32 -15.23 6.70 -10.91
CA TYR A 32 -15.53 5.28 -10.69
C TYR A 32 -16.68 4.74 -11.56
N SER A 33 -17.68 5.58 -11.87
CA SER A 33 -18.86 5.20 -12.66
C SER A 33 -18.76 5.51 -14.15
N VAL A 34 -17.72 6.26 -14.56
CA VAL A 34 -17.64 6.88 -15.89
C VAL A 34 -16.35 6.54 -16.64
N HIS A 35 -15.24 6.31 -15.92
CA HIS A 35 -13.93 6.07 -16.50
C HIS A 35 -13.22 4.91 -15.81
N LYS A 36 -13.02 3.78 -16.49
CA LYS A 36 -12.30 2.61 -15.94
C LYS A 36 -10.86 2.91 -15.48
N GLY A 37 -10.22 3.95 -16.03
CA GLY A 37 -8.85 4.37 -15.70
C GLY A 37 -8.71 5.35 -14.53
N TRP A 38 -9.78 5.61 -13.77
CA TRP A 38 -9.83 6.66 -12.75
C TRP A 38 -8.82 6.51 -11.58
N VAL A 39 -8.23 5.32 -11.40
CA VAL A 39 -7.18 5.00 -10.41
C VAL A 39 -5.82 4.68 -11.03
N ALA A 40 -5.56 5.08 -12.27
CA ALA A 40 -4.34 4.72 -12.98
C ALA A 40 -3.06 5.22 -12.27
N GLY A 41 -3.07 6.45 -11.77
CA GLY A 41 -1.95 7.07 -11.06
C GLY A 41 -1.57 6.30 -9.79
N PRO A 42 -2.47 6.18 -8.80
CA PRO A 42 -2.19 5.44 -7.57
C PRO A 42 -1.74 4.00 -7.81
N ASN A 43 -2.34 3.29 -8.79
CA ASN A 43 -1.92 1.94 -9.15
C ASN A 43 -0.49 1.90 -9.70
N LYS A 44 -0.09 2.87 -10.51
CA LYS A 44 1.29 2.95 -11.03
C LYS A 44 2.29 3.31 -9.95
N VAL A 45 1.92 4.20 -9.01
CA VAL A 45 2.75 4.50 -7.85
C VAL A 45 2.93 3.24 -6.99
N PHE A 46 1.85 2.53 -6.68
CA PHE A 46 1.90 1.27 -5.94
C PHE A 46 2.84 0.24 -6.59
N ARG A 47 2.74 0.06 -7.92
CA ARG A 47 3.65 -0.84 -8.67
C ARG A 47 5.12 -0.44 -8.51
N SER A 48 5.44 0.85 -8.65
CA SER A 48 6.81 1.35 -8.52
C SER A 48 7.36 1.13 -7.10
N VAL A 49 6.55 1.45 -6.09
CA VAL A 49 6.91 1.27 -4.68
C VAL A 49 7.11 -0.23 -4.36
N LEU A 50 6.17 -1.08 -4.74
CA LEU A 50 6.22 -2.53 -4.50
C LEU A 50 7.47 -3.16 -5.13
N ARG A 51 7.79 -2.79 -6.39
CA ARG A 51 9.00 -3.27 -7.06
C ARG A 51 10.26 -2.84 -6.32
N SER A 52 10.36 -1.56 -5.95
CA SER A 52 11.53 -1.02 -5.23
C SER A 52 11.76 -1.71 -3.89
N PHE A 53 10.68 -2.04 -3.17
CA PHE A 53 10.78 -2.76 -1.90
C PHE A 53 11.21 -4.21 -2.09
N VAL A 54 10.66 -4.91 -3.08
CA VAL A 54 11.04 -6.31 -3.29
C VAL A 54 12.44 -6.46 -3.87
N ASP A 55 12.88 -5.53 -4.71
CA ASP A 55 14.25 -5.44 -5.21
C ASP A 55 15.24 -4.99 -4.12
N LYS A 56 14.75 -4.74 -2.89
CA LYS A 56 15.55 -4.33 -1.74
C LYS A 56 16.38 -3.05 -1.99
N ALA A 57 15.85 -2.13 -2.80
CA ALA A 57 16.54 -0.91 -3.20
C ALA A 57 16.98 -0.02 -2.01
N PHE A 58 16.32 -0.18 -0.85
CA PHE A 58 16.55 0.61 0.36
C PHE A 58 17.28 -0.16 1.47
N GLY A 59 17.82 -1.34 1.17
CA GLY A 59 18.58 -2.19 2.09
C GLY A 59 17.89 -3.52 2.42
N GLU A 60 18.38 -4.20 3.45
CA GLU A 60 17.90 -5.52 3.85
C GLU A 60 16.74 -5.44 4.84
N TYR A 61 15.60 -6.00 4.43
CA TYR A 61 14.41 -6.16 5.27
C TYR A 61 13.61 -7.38 4.80
N SER A 62 12.86 -7.97 5.73
CA SER A 62 11.98 -9.12 5.47
C SER A 62 10.54 -8.69 5.14
N HIS A 63 10.13 -7.52 5.64
CA HIS A 63 8.78 -7.00 5.51
C HIS A 63 8.84 -5.49 5.25
N PHE A 64 7.84 -4.96 4.55
CA PHE A 64 7.57 -3.53 4.52
C PHE A 64 6.08 -3.29 4.72
N TYR A 65 5.75 -2.14 5.31
CA TYR A 65 4.39 -1.66 5.45
C TYR A 65 4.17 -0.55 4.40
N PHE A 66 3.15 -0.72 3.56
CA PHE A 66 2.69 0.33 2.67
C PHE A 66 1.49 1.03 3.32
N MET A 67 1.53 2.35 3.30
CA MET A 67 0.48 3.23 3.81
C MET A 67 -0.01 4.10 2.66
N GLU A 68 -1.33 4.16 2.45
CA GLU A 68 -1.92 5.05 1.44
C GLU A 68 -1.62 6.52 1.78
N PHE A 69 -1.42 7.35 0.76
CA PHE A 69 -0.97 8.75 0.92
C PHE A 69 -1.99 9.66 1.62
N ASP A 70 -3.26 9.28 1.58
CA ASP A 70 -4.39 9.97 2.20
C ASP A 70 -4.78 9.39 3.57
N ALA A 71 -4.04 8.39 4.06
CA ALA A 71 -4.27 7.83 5.38
C ALA A 71 -3.57 8.65 6.48
N VAL A 72 -4.20 8.72 7.65
CA VAL A 72 -3.59 9.30 8.87
C VAL A 72 -3.75 8.32 10.04
N PRO A 73 -2.72 8.12 10.87
CA PRO A 73 -2.86 7.23 12.01
C PRO A 73 -3.73 7.89 13.10
N VAL A 74 -4.75 7.17 13.56
CA VAL A 74 -5.73 7.69 14.54
C VAL A 74 -5.60 7.08 15.93
N ARG A 75 -4.70 6.12 16.13
CA ARG A 75 -4.44 5.47 17.41
C ARG A 75 -2.96 5.55 17.76
N ALA A 76 -2.65 5.78 19.03
CA ALA A 76 -1.30 5.63 19.53
C ALA A 76 -0.81 4.19 19.31
N GLU A 77 0.50 4.04 19.05
CA GLU A 77 1.15 2.73 18.90
C GLU A 77 0.57 1.83 17.82
N TRP A 78 -0.17 2.38 16.86
CA TRP A 78 -0.81 1.65 15.76
C TRP A 78 0.15 0.72 15.01
N LEU A 79 1.42 1.13 14.88
CA LEU A 79 2.46 0.35 14.19
C LEU A 79 2.84 -0.93 14.96
N GLN A 80 2.64 -0.99 16.28
CA GLN A 80 2.97 -2.17 17.09
C GLN A 80 2.13 -3.38 16.66
N GLN A 81 0.87 -3.17 16.30
CA GLN A 81 0.02 -4.23 15.77
C GLN A 81 0.63 -4.81 14.48
N PHE A 82 1.10 -3.94 13.59
CA PHE A 82 1.71 -4.37 12.34
C PHE A 82 3.06 -5.07 12.55
N VAL A 83 3.87 -4.60 13.50
CA VAL A 83 5.10 -5.29 13.91
C VAL A 83 4.78 -6.70 14.42
N ALA A 84 3.76 -6.84 15.28
CA ALA A 84 3.37 -8.13 15.82
C ALA A 84 2.88 -9.09 14.72
N GLU A 85 2.10 -8.57 13.78
CA GLU A 85 1.60 -9.28 12.61
C GLU A 85 2.70 -9.77 11.67
N ALA A 86 3.79 -9.01 11.54
CA ALA A 86 4.95 -9.39 10.74
C ALA A 86 5.85 -10.43 11.44
N LEU A 87 5.98 -10.35 12.78
CA LEU A 87 7.00 -11.10 13.52
C LEU A 87 6.47 -12.34 14.26
N TYR A 88 5.20 -12.35 14.67
CA TYR A 88 4.67 -13.40 15.57
C TYR A 88 3.50 -14.19 15.00
N TYR A 89 2.84 -13.68 13.96
CA TYR A 89 1.69 -14.34 13.36
C TYR A 89 2.13 -15.33 12.28
N PRO A 90 1.28 -16.29 11.90
CA PRO A 90 1.60 -17.20 10.80
C PRO A 90 2.02 -16.44 9.53
N PRO A 91 3.06 -16.90 8.81
CA PRO A 91 3.54 -16.23 7.61
C PRO A 91 2.41 -16.04 6.59
N ALA A 92 2.33 -14.84 6.03
CA ALA A 92 1.42 -14.48 4.96
C ALA A 92 2.15 -13.64 3.92
N ALA A 93 1.74 -13.71 2.66
CA ALA A 93 2.31 -12.88 1.61
C ALA A 93 2.01 -11.39 1.85
N ILE A 94 0.73 -11.11 2.11
CA ILE A 94 0.19 -9.80 2.42
C ILE A 94 -0.72 -9.94 3.62
N ARG A 95 -0.64 -8.98 4.55
CA ARG A 95 -1.58 -8.86 5.66
C ARG A 95 -2.05 -7.43 5.78
N GLY A 96 -3.36 -7.24 5.73
CA GLY A 96 -3.99 -5.93 5.86
C GLY A 96 -5.48 -6.09 6.14
N SER A 97 -6.17 -4.97 6.32
CA SER A 97 -7.61 -4.98 6.54
C SER A 97 -8.38 -5.02 5.23
N ARG A 98 -9.46 -5.80 5.21
CA ARG A 98 -10.48 -5.69 4.15
C ARG A 98 -11.04 -4.27 4.14
N TYR A 99 -11.25 -3.70 2.96
CA TYR A 99 -12.00 -2.46 2.83
C TYR A 99 -13.40 -2.58 3.46
N ARG A 100 -13.81 -1.57 4.23
CA ARG A 100 -15.12 -1.48 4.89
C ARG A 100 -15.74 -0.09 4.73
N GLY A 101 -15.35 0.66 3.70
CA GLY A 101 -15.96 1.97 3.43
C GLY A 101 -17.36 1.84 2.84
N ASP A 102 -18.14 2.88 3.02
CA ASP A 102 -19.53 3.07 2.57
C ASP A 102 -19.62 3.75 1.21
N THR A 103 -18.48 4.18 0.64
CA THR A 103 -18.41 4.96 -0.60
C THR A 103 -19.06 4.23 -1.79
N TRP A 104 -19.23 2.92 -1.69
CA TRP A 104 -19.77 2.07 -2.75
C TRP A 104 -21.20 1.61 -2.53
N ASP A 105 -21.84 2.00 -1.43
CA ASP A 105 -23.14 1.47 -1.00
C ASP A 105 -24.21 1.59 -2.10
N ASN A 106 -24.21 2.73 -2.82
CA ASN A 106 -25.17 3.02 -3.89
C ASN A 106 -25.08 2.09 -5.12
N TYR A 107 -23.98 1.32 -5.27
CA TYR A 107 -23.75 0.44 -6.41
C TYR A 107 -23.03 -0.86 -6.04
N LEU A 108 -23.04 -1.23 -4.75
CA LEU A 108 -22.33 -2.39 -4.19
C LEU A 108 -22.67 -3.69 -4.93
N GLN A 109 -23.94 -3.89 -5.29
CA GLN A 109 -24.42 -5.08 -6.02
C GLN A 109 -23.89 -5.18 -7.46
N LYS A 110 -23.36 -4.08 -8.02
CA LYS A 110 -22.79 -4.03 -9.37
C LYS A 110 -21.28 -4.22 -9.37
N LEU A 111 -20.66 -4.25 -8.19
CA LEU A 111 -19.22 -4.42 -8.08
C LEU A 111 -18.84 -5.89 -8.16
N PRO A 112 -17.72 -6.21 -8.81
CA PRO A 112 -17.26 -7.57 -8.88
C PRO A 112 -16.70 -8.01 -7.51
N LEU A 113 -16.71 -9.32 -7.27
CA LEU A 113 -16.41 -9.91 -5.95
C LEU A 113 -15.01 -9.50 -5.46
N GLU A 114 -14.02 -9.51 -6.34
CA GLU A 114 -12.65 -9.13 -6.03
C GLU A 114 -12.54 -7.71 -5.48
N LEU A 115 -13.36 -6.79 -5.99
CA LEU A 115 -13.38 -5.42 -5.50
C LEU A 115 -14.07 -5.34 -4.14
N LEU A 116 -15.11 -6.14 -3.88
CA LEU A 116 -15.79 -6.16 -2.57
C LEU A 116 -14.93 -6.73 -1.44
N PHE A 117 -14.01 -7.64 -1.75
CA PHE A 117 -13.20 -8.35 -0.76
C PHE A 117 -11.71 -7.99 -0.79
N HIS A 118 -11.32 -6.94 -1.52
CA HIS A 118 -9.93 -6.50 -1.57
C HIS A 118 -9.39 -6.05 -0.20
N ILE A 119 -8.09 -6.22 -0.05
CA ILE A 119 -7.31 -5.60 1.03
C ILE A 119 -7.12 -4.13 0.66
N ASN A 120 -7.38 -3.21 1.59
CA ASN A 120 -7.11 -1.78 1.40
C ASN A 120 -5.58 -1.56 1.25
N GLY A 121 -5.15 -0.44 0.66
CA GLY A 121 -3.73 -0.15 0.43
C GLY A 121 -2.88 0.03 1.69
N ASN A 122 -3.43 -0.10 2.89
CA ASN A 122 -2.68 -0.11 4.15
C ASN A 122 -2.39 -1.56 4.57
N ALA A 123 -1.22 -2.09 4.20
CA ALA A 123 -0.88 -3.49 4.39
C ALA A 123 0.62 -3.76 4.59
N ILE A 124 0.93 -4.86 5.28
CA ILE A 124 2.27 -5.43 5.38
C ILE A 124 2.47 -6.43 4.26
N TYR A 125 3.65 -6.40 3.65
CA TYR A 125 4.08 -7.30 2.59
C TYR A 125 5.33 -8.04 3.04
N THR A 126 5.32 -9.36 2.86
CA THR A 126 6.47 -10.22 3.13
C THR A 126 7.28 -10.35 1.85
N VAL A 127 8.49 -9.77 1.82
CA VAL A 127 9.33 -9.67 0.62
C VAL A 127 9.69 -11.05 0.08
N GLY A 128 10.13 -11.96 0.95
CA GLY A 128 10.58 -13.31 0.55
C GLY A 128 9.45 -14.30 0.25
N HIS A 129 8.18 -13.94 0.39
CA HIS A 129 7.08 -14.88 0.21
C HIS A 129 6.86 -15.18 -1.30
N PRO A 130 6.74 -16.46 -1.72
CA PRO A 130 6.62 -16.82 -3.14
C PRO A 130 5.48 -16.10 -3.87
N TRP A 131 4.34 -15.93 -3.20
CA TRP A 131 3.20 -15.22 -3.77
C TRP A 131 3.49 -13.71 -3.97
N THR A 132 4.24 -13.05 -3.07
CA THR A 132 4.64 -11.64 -3.23
C THR A 132 5.57 -11.47 -4.42
N GLN A 133 6.50 -12.41 -4.58
CA GLN A 133 7.40 -12.47 -5.75
C GLN A 133 6.63 -12.72 -7.04
N TYR A 134 5.64 -13.62 -7.02
CA TYR A 134 4.78 -13.89 -8.15
C TYR A 134 3.95 -12.66 -8.54
N LEU A 135 3.38 -11.94 -7.57
CA LEU A 135 2.58 -10.74 -7.81
C LEU A 135 3.32 -9.72 -8.69
N LEU A 136 4.62 -9.52 -8.47
CA LEU A 136 5.44 -8.60 -9.28
C LEU A 136 5.55 -8.98 -10.75
N THR A 137 5.46 -10.27 -11.07
CA THR A 137 5.48 -10.74 -12.45
C THR A 137 4.16 -10.49 -13.18
N GLN A 138 3.10 -10.22 -12.42
CA GLN A 138 1.75 -9.96 -12.92
C GLN A 138 1.41 -8.47 -13.00
N LEU A 139 2.28 -7.60 -12.46
CA LEU A 139 2.07 -6.16 -12.33
C LEU A 139 2.87 -5.34 -13.34
#